data_AF-A0A1Z4KEU8-F1
#
_entry.id   AF-A0A1Z4KEU8-F1
#
_cell.length_a   1.000
_cell.length_b   1.000
_cell.length_c   1.000
_cell.angle_alpha   90.00
_cell.angle_beta   90.00
_cell.angle_gamma   90.00
#
_symmetry.space_group_name_H-M   'P 1'
#
loop_
_entity.id
_entity.type
_entity.pdbx_description
1 polymer ?
#
loop_
_entity_poly.entity_id
_entity_poly.type
_entity_poly.pdbx_seq_one_letter_code
_entity_poly.pdbx_strand_id
1 'polypeptide(L)'
;MSYPLPTETQSQPLSDFELNLLKEEYFFLQNTIEDYNKQIWVIKALGITGTGGVLTLMLQQRPNATAIALIGCTIPLFFWILESQWKHFQRGFYPRVYEIEYILTNTYSFKTPGIYSSWSHTHKRTNNPKRQGYLWDGLLNRSVFISYVLEIAFLLFMAAIAPIIWK
;
A
#
# COMPACT_ATOMS: atom_id res chain seq x y z
N MET A 1 -41.19 -6.55 42.48
CA MET A 1 -39.72 -6.67 42.29
C MET A 1 -39.39 -6.07 40.94
N SER A 2 -38.94 -4.82 40.94
CA SER A 2 -38.58 -4.07 39.73
C SER A 2 -37.13 -4.41 39.40
N TYR A 3 -36.87 -4.94 38.21
CA TYR A 3 -35.50 -5.15 37.74
C TYR A 3 -34.81 -3.79 37.59
N PRO A 4 -33.59 -3.59 38.12
CA PRO A 4 -32.83 -2.40 37.82
C PRO A 4 -32.44 -2.44 36.33
N LEU A 5 -32.66 -1.33 35.62
CA LEU A 5 -32.16 -1.15 34.26
C LEU A 5 -30.63 -1.33 34.25
N PRO A 6 -30.04 -1.85 33.16
CA PRO A 6 -28.60 -1.88 33.02
C PRO A 6 -28.11 -0.45 32.95
N THR A 7 -27.34 -0.06 33.97
CA THR A 7 -26.58 1.20 34.02
C THR A 7 -25.84 1.36 32.70
N GLU A 8 -26.13 2.45 31.98
CA GLU A 8 -25.32 2.89 30.84
C GLU A 8 -23.86 2.79 31.25
N THR A 9 -23.10 1.99 30.51
CA THR A 9 -21.65 1.87 30.70
C THR A 9 -21.05 3.24 30.35
N GLN A 10 -21.01 4.15 31.32
CA GLN A 10 -20.21 5.35 31.24
C GLN A 10 -18.78 4.88 31.02
N SER A 11 -18.27 5.06 29.81
CA SER A 11 -16.88 4.87 29.46
C SER A 11 -16.05 5.69 30.44
N GLN A 12 -15.42 5.03 31.42
CA GLN A 12 -14.53 5.70 32.34
C GLN A 12 -13.43 6.38 31.51
N PRO A 13 -13.04 7.62 31.86
CA PRO A 13 -11.90 8.25 31.21
C PRO A 13 -10.67 7.37 31.45
N LEU A 14 -9.98 6.96 30.37
CA LEU A 14 -8.67 6.31 30.41
C LEU A 14 -7.77 7.04 31.42
N SER A 15 -7.07 6.26 32.21
CA SER A 15 -5.99 6.74 33.05
C SER A 15 -4.88 7.41 32.21
N ASP A 16 -4.12 8.31 32.81
CA ASP A 16 -2.95 8.94 32.16
C ASP A 16 -1.96 7.90 31.62
N PHE A 17 -1.87 6.74 32.28
CA PHE A 17 -1.06 5.61 31.83
C PHE A 17 -1.57 5.03 30.51
N GLU A 18 -2.87 4.71 30.42
CA GLU A 18 -3.45 4.15 29.20
C GLU A 18 -3.43 5.14 28.04
N LEU A 19 -3.60 6.44 28.31
CA LEU A 19 -3.50 7.48 27.29
C LEU A 19 -2.06 7.56 26.72
N ASN A 20 -1.05 7.44 27.58
CA ASN A 20 0.34 7.39 27.13
C ASN A 20 0.62 6.13 26.29
N LEU A 21 0.11 4.98 26.71
CA LEU A 21 0.25 3.73 25.94
C LEU A 21 -0.41 3.84 24.55
N LEU A 22 -1.59 4.44 24.47
CA LEU A 22 -2.29 4.66 23.21
C LEU A 22 -1.53 5.61 22.27
N LYS A 23 -0.91 6.65 22.83
CA LYS A 23 -0.04 7.58 22.10
C LYS A 23 1.22 6.88 21.57
N GLU A 24 1.87 6.05 22.39
CA GLU A 24 3.03 5.26 21.98
C GLU A 24 2.67 4.28 20.87
N GLU A 25 1.55 3.57 20.99
CA GLU A 25 1.03 2.69 19.95
C GLU A 25 0.77 3.45 18.64
N TYR A 26 0.13 4.62 18.71
CA TYR A 26 -0.12 5.46 17.53
C TYR A 26 1.17 5.81 16.78
N PHE A 27 2.19 6.30 17.49
CA PHE A 27 3.47 6.65 16.86
C PHE A 27 4.22 5.43 16.33
N PHE A 28 4.16 4.31 17.04
CA PHE A 28 4.72 3.05 16.55
C PHE A 28 4.08 2.62 15.22
N LEU A 29 2.74 2.64 15.15
CA LEU A 29 2.00 2.29 13.93
C LEU A 29 2.30 3.27 12.78
N GLN A 30 2.34 4.57 13.07
CA GLN A 30 2.66 5.58 12.07
C GLN A 30 4.07 5.38 11.49
N ASN A 31 5.07 5.22 12.35
CA ASN A 31 6.46 4.97 11.94
C ASN A 31 6.55 3.68 11.11
N THR A 32 5.87 2.62 11.55
CA THR A 32 5.80 1.36 10.81
C THR A 32 5.24 1.57 9.41
N ILE A 33 4.10 2.27 9.26
CA ILE A 33 3.47 2.56 7.97
C ILE A 33 4.41 3.39 7.07
N GLU A 34 5.17 4.33 7.63
CA GLU A 34 6.16 5.12 6.90
C GLU A 34 7.33 4.27 6.41
N ASP A 35 7.79 3.31 7.21
CA ASP A 35 8.85 2.39 6.79
C ASP A 35 8.38 1.46 5.66
N TYR A 36 7.13 0.98 5.69
CA TYR A 36 6.52 0.29 4.56
C TYR A 36 6.55 1.15 3.28
N ASN A 37 6.22 2.45 3.38
CA ASN A 37 6.29 3.35 2.23
C ASN A 37 7.73 3.46 1.68
N LYS A 38 8.74 3.58 2.55
CA LYS A 38 10.16 3.61 2.13
C LYS A 38 10.54 2.33 1.38
N GLN A 39 10.15 1.16 1.88
CA GLN A 39 10.41 -0.12 1.21
C GLN A 39 9.71 -0.21 -0.16
N ILE A 40 8.47 0.25 -0.26
CA ILE A 40 7.73 0.30 -1.54
C ILE A 40 8.47 1.17 -2.58
N TRP A 41 9.04 2.31 -2.17
CA TRP A 41 9.86 3.14 -3.06
C TRP A 41 11.10 2.41 -3.57
N VAL A 42 11.79 1.65 -2.70
CA VAL A 42 12.95 0.82 -3.08
C VAL A 42 12.54 -0.25 -4.09
N ILE A 43 11.43 -0.95 -3.85
CA ILE A 43 10.88 -1.98 -4.74
C ILE A 43 10.59 -1.39 -6.13
N LYS A 44 9.96 -0.22 -6.20
CA LYS A 44 9.72 0.46 -7.48
C LYS A 44 11.01 0.86 -8.20
N ALA A 45 11.99 1.40 -7.48
CA ALA A 45 13.27 1.78 -8.06
C ALA A 45 14.02 0.57 -8.65
N LEU A 46 14.02 -0.56 -7.95
CA LEU A 46 14.61 -1.80 -8.43
C LEU A 46 13.85 -2.37 -9.63
N GLY A 47 12.52 -2.31 -9.63
CA GLY A 47 11.69 -2.72 -10.78
C GLY A 47 12.03 -1.94 -12.05
N ILE A 48 12.05 -0.60 -11.96
CA ILE A 48 12.42 0.28 -13.08
C ILE A 48 13.85 0.00 -13.57
N THR A 49 14.78 -0.22 -12.63
CA THR A 49 16.17 -0.57 -12.97
C THR A 49 16.25 -1.90 -13.72
N GLY A 50 15.51 -2.91 -13.27
CA GLY A 50 15.42 -4.21 -13.93
C GLY A 50 14.89 -4.10 -15.36
N THR A 51 13.82 -3.33 -15.56
CA THR A 51 13.25 -3.06 -16.89
C THR A 51 14.20 -2.25 -17.78
N GLY A 52 14.92 -1.28 -17.22
CA GLY A 52 16.00 -0.57 -17.92
C GLY A 52 17.14 -1.50 -18.37
N GLY A 53 17.48 -2.50 -17.55
CA GLY A 53 18.42 -3.57 -17.90
C GLY A 53 17.93 -4.42 -19.07
N VAL A 54 16.66 -4.82 -19.07
CA VAL A 54 16.03 -5.52 -20.20
C VAL A 54 16.13 -4.69 -21.48
N LEU A 55 15.78 -3.41 -21.41
CA LEU A 55 15.86 -2.52 -22.57
C LEU A 55 17.30 -2.41 -23.11
N THR A 56 18.28 -2.30 -22.22
CA THR A 56 19.70 -2.28 -22.60
C THR A 56 20.11 -3.57 -23.32
N LEU A 57 19.70 -4.72 -22.80
CA LEU A 57 19.96 -6.02 -23.42
C LEU A 57 19.28 -6.17 -24.78
N MET A 58 18.05 -5.66 -24.94
CA MET A 58 17.37 -5.63 -26.24
C MET A 58 18.16 -4.83 -27.29
N LEU A 59 18.72 -3.68 -26.89
CA LEU A 59 19.52 -2.84 -27.79
C LEU A 59 20.84 -3.49 -28.19
N GLN A 60 21.46 -4.25 -27.27
CA GLN A 60 22.72 -4.96 -27.51
C GLN A 60 22.50 -6.24 -28.35
N GLN A 61 21.46 -7.02 -28.05
CA GLN A 61 21.16 -8.30 -28.68
C GLN A 61 19.95 -8.20 -29.62
N ARG A 62 20.03 -7.29 -30.58
CA ARG A 62 18.97 -6.99 -31.55
C ARG A 62 18.28 -8.21 -32.18
N PRO A 63 19.00 -9.28 -32.60
CA PRO A 63 18.36 -10.46 -33.19
C PRO A 63 17.39 -11.17 -32.23
N ASN A 64 17.67 -11.07 -30.93
CA ASN A 64 16.91 -11.72 -29.86
C ASN A 64 16.01 -10.74 -29.08
N ALA A 65 15.89 -9.48 -29.52
CA ALA A 65 15.23 -8.43 -28.76
C ALA A 65 13.78 -8.76 -28.40
N THR A 66 13.03 -9.41 -29.29
CA THR A 66 11.66 -9.87 -28.99
C THR A 66 11.64 -10.90 -27.86
N ALA A 67 12.53 -11.89 -27.88
CA ALA A 67 12.61 -12.90 -26.84
C ALA A 67 13.02 -12.29 -25.49
N ILE A 68 14.00 -11.37 -25.51
CA ILE A 68 14.45 -10.65 -24.32
C ILE A 68 13.32 -9.81 -23.73
N ALA A 69 12.53 -9.12 -24.54
CA ALA A 69 11.38 -8.35 -24.08
C ALA A 69 10.30 -9.22 -23.42
N LEU A 70 9.97 -10.37 -24.04
CA LEU A 70 8.99 -11.31 -23.50
C LEU A 70 9.43 -11.92 -22.17
N ILE A 71 10.69 -12.37 -22.09
CA ILE A 71 11.27 -12.87 -20.83
C ILE A 71 11.33 -11.72 -19.81
N GLY A 72 11.68 -10.51 -20.25
CA GLY A 72 11.76 -9.32 -19.44
C GLY A 72 10.45 -8.93 -18.77
N CYS A 73 9.29 -9.29 -19.35
CA CYS A 73 7.98 -9.08 -18.72
C CYS A 73 7.82 -9.82 -17.38
N THR A 74 8.65 -10.83 -17.10
CA THR A 74 8.67 -11.49 -15.78
C THR A 74 9.13 -10.57 -14.66
N ILE A 75 10.02 -9.61 -14.94
CA ILE A 75 10.54 -8.66 -13.94
C ILE A 75 9.41 -7.83 -13.32
N PRO A 76 8.63 -7.03 -14.08
CA PRO A 76 7.53 -6.26 -13.49
C PRO A 76 6.47 -7.16 -12.85
N LEU A 77 6.27 -8.41 -13.30
CA LEU A 77 5.37 -9.35 -12.63
C LEU A 77 5.87 -9.73 -11.22
N PHE A 78 7.16 -10.02 -11.05
CA PHE A 78 7.73 -10.29 -9.72
C PHE A 78 7.64 -9.08 -8.79
N PHE A 79 7.98 -7.89 -9.31
CA PHE A 79 7.89 -6.65 -8.53
C PHE A 79 6.45 -6.28 -8.19
N TRP A 80 5.49 -6.58 -9.08
CA TRP A 80 4.06 -6.42 -8.79
C TRP A 80 3.63 -7.29 -7.61
N ILE A 81 3.98 -8.57 -7.59
CA ILE A 81 3.66 -9.46 -6.48
C ILE A 81 4.29 -8.94 -5.18
N LEU A 82 5.56 -8.56 -5.21
CA LEU A 82 6.24 -8.03 -4.03
C LEU A 82 5.56 -6.76 -3.52
N GLU A 83 5.39 -5.72 -4.34
CA GLU A 83 4.73 -4.48 -3.91
C GLU A 83 3.32 -4.76 -3.37
N SER A 84 2.59 -5.70 -3.97
CA SER A 84 1.26 -6.11 -3.51
C SER A 84 1.29 -6.70 -2.10
N GLN A 85 2.27 -7.54 -1.78
CA GLN A 85 2.45 -8.10 -0.44
C GLN A 85 2.75 -6.99 0.58
N TRP A 86 3.68 -6.10 0.27
CA TRP A 86 4.04 -4.97 1.15
C TRP A 86 2.85 -4.03 1.37
N LYS A 87 2.09 -3.68 0.33
CA LYS A 87 0.87 -2.86 0.47
C LYS A 87 -0.23 -3.56 1.27
N HIS A 88 -0.37 -4.87 1.11
CA HIS A 88 -1.34 -5.64 1.89
C HIS A 88 -0.98 -5.64 3.37
N PHE A 89 0.28 -5.89 3.72
CA PHE A 89 0.75 -5.82 5.10
C PHE A 89 0.59 -4.41 5.69
N GLN A 90 0.97 -3.37 4.94
CA GLN A 90 0.77 -1.97 5.34
C GLN A 90 -0.71 -1.69 5.66
N ARG A 91 -1.64 -2.20 4.84
CA ARG A 91 -3.08 -2.02 5.07
C ARG A 91 -3.59 -2.69 6.33
N GLY A 92 -2.89 -3.70 6.84
CA GLY A 92 -3.23 -4.37 8.10
C GLY A 92 -3.27 -3.44 9.30
N PHE A 93 -2.49 -2.35 9.28
CA PHE A 93 -2.35 -1.40 10.39
C PHE A 93 -3.39 -0.28 10.40
N TYR A 94 -3.95 0.09 9.23
CA TYR A 94 -4.90 1.21 9.13
C TYR A 94 -6.19 1.06 9.98
N PRO A 95 -6.78 -0.14 10.17
CA PRO A 95 -7.91 -0.31 11.10
C PRO A 95 -7.59 0.14 12.52
N ARG A 96 -6.40 -0.22 13.03
CA ARG A 96 -6.00 0.13 14.40
C ARG A 96 -5.67 1.62 14.52
N VAL A 97 -5.01 2.19 13.52
CA VAL A 97 -4.77 3.65 13.48
C VAL A 97 -6.10 4.41 13.50
N TYR A 98 -7.08 3.99 12.70
CA TYR A 98 -8.40 4.61 12.69
C TYR A 98 -9.11 4.50 14.04
N GLU A 99 -9.05 3.35 14.70
CA GLU A 99 -9.63 3.15 16.03
C GLU A 99 -9.01 4.08 17.07
N ILE A 100 -7.69 4.21 17.08
CA ILE A 100 -6.97 5.11 17.99
C ILE A 100 -7.37 6.57 17.74
N GLU A 101 -7.34 7.01 16.48
CA GLU A 101 -7.75 8.38 16.12
C GLU A 101 -9.22 8.66 16.48
N TYR A 102 -10.09 7.66 16.34
CA TYR A 102 -11.48 7.75 16.75
C TYR A 102 -11.63 7.92 18.26
N ILE A 103 -10.90 7.13 19.07
CA ILE A 103 -10.91 7.26 20.54
C ILE A 103 -10.41 8.66 20.95
N LEU A 104 -9.29 9.11 20.38
CA LEU A 104 -8.71 10.42 20.72
C LEU A 104 -9.63 11.58 20.33
N THR A 105 -10.31 11.48 19.18
CA THR A 105 -11.21 12.55 18.70
C THR A 105 -12.56 12.53 19.41
N ASN A 106 -13.21 11.38 19.52
CA ASN A 106 -14.59 11.29 20.02
C ASN A 106 -14.67 11.22 21.54
N THR A 107 -13.73 10.55 22.21
CA THR A 107 -13.75 10.40 23.67
C THR A 107 -13.08 11.58 24.37
N TYR A 108 -11.98 12.09 23.81
CA TYR A 108 -11.17 13.14 24.44
C TYR A 108 -11.28 14.52 23.79
N SER A 109 -12.05 14.65 22.69
CA SER A 109 -12.18 15.89 21.94
C SER A 109 -10.84 16.48 21.47
N PHE A 110 -9.80 15.64 21.32
CA PHE A 110 -8.54 16.11 20.76
C PHE A 110 -8.70 16.36 19.27
N LYS A 111 -8.22 17.52 18.80
CA LYS A 111 -8.16 17.84 17.36
C LYS A 111 -7.03 17.13 16.62
N THR A 112 -6.11 16.51 17.36
CA THR A 112 -4.88 15.90 16.87
C THR A 112 -4.49 14.72 17.77
N PRO A 113 -3.84 13.68 17.25
CA PRO A 113 -3.49 13.45 15.84
C PRO A 113 -4.65 12.82 15.04
N GLY A 114 -4.68 13.10 13.74
CA GLY A 114 -5.71 12.64 12.80
C GLY A 114 -5.16 12.51 11.39
N ILE A 115 -3.95 11.94 11.24
CA ILE A 115 -3.23 11.90 9.96
C ILE A 115 -3.98 11.00 8.98
N TYR A 116 -4.35 9.79 9.42
CA TYR A 116 -5.02 8.83 8.57
C TYR A 116 -6.46 9.27 8.25
N SER A 117 -7.22 9.67 9.26
CA SER A 117 -8.60 10.16 9.12
C SER A 117 -8.68 11.42 8.24
N SER A 118 -7.78 12.39 8.41
CA SER A 118 -7.71 13.60 7.56
C SER A 118 -7.38 13.26 6.11
N TRP A 119 -6.38 12.39 5.88
CA TRP A 119 -6.03 11.95 4.53
C TRP A 119 -7.17 11.18 3.86
N SER A 120 -7.81 10.26 4.58
CA SER A 120 -8.94 9.47 4.10
C SER A 120 -10.12 10.35 3.75
N HIS A 121 -10.45 11.31 4.62
CA HIS A 121 -11.51 12.29 4.40
C HIS A 121 -11.26 13.15 3.15
N THR A 122 -10.05 13.70 3.01
CA THR A 122 -9.65 14.52 1.85
C THR A 122 -9.76 13.75 0.54
N HIS A 123 -9.39 12.47 0.54
CA HIS A 123 -9.44 11.63 -0.65
C HIS A 123 -10.80 10.93 -0.85
N LYS A 124 -11.83 11.29 -0.09
CA LYS A 124 -13.17 10.67 -0.10
C LYS A 124 -13.10 9.15 -0.02
N ARG A 125 -12.11 8.63 0.70
CA ARG A 125 -11.95 7.19 0.94
C ARG A 125 -12.83 6.78 2.10
N THR A 126 -13.30 5.54 2.06
CA THR A 126 -14.11 5.02 3.16
C THR A 126 -13.22 4.94 4.40
N ASN A 127 -13.59 5.67 5.45
CA ASN A 127 -12.86 5.64 6.73
C ASN A 127 -12.88 4.26 7.40
N ASN A 128 -13.75 3.36 6.94
CA ASN A 128 -13.78 1.99 7.40
C ASN A 128 -12.87 1.13 6.50
N PRO A 129 -11.64 0.80 6.92
CA PRO A 129 -10.75 -0.05 6.15
C PRO A 129 -11.35 -1.45 6.06
N LYS A 130 -12.09 -1.71 4.98
CA LYS A 130 -12.59 -3.05 4.67
C LYS A 130 -11.40 -3.93 4.31
N ARG A 131 -11.17 -4.99 5.09
CA ARG A 131 -10.23 -6.06 4.72
C ARG A 131 -10.89 -6.89 3.63
N GLN A 132 -10.61 -6.56 2.37
CA GLN A 132 -11.12 -7.28 1.19
C GLN A 132 -10.19 -8.43 0.79
N GLY A 133 -9.10 -8.62 1.52
CA GLY A 133 -8.15 -9.72 1.34
C GLY A 133 -7.05 -9.37 0.34
N TYR A 134 -6.06 -10.24 0.25
CA TYR A 134 -4.82 -9.96 -0.51
C TYR A 134 -5.07 -9.60 -1.99
N LEU A 135 -6.02 -10.26 -2.65
CA LEU A 135 -6.31 -10.03 -4.07
C LEU A 135 -6.75 -8.59 -4.34
N TRP A 136 -7.69 -8.06 -3.56
CA TRP A 136 -8.23 -6.71 -3.75
C TRP A 136 -7.34 -5.64 -3.10
N ASP A 137 -6.77 -5.95 -1.93
CA ASP A 137 -6.04 -4.97 -1.14
C ASP A 137 -4.58 -4.80 -1.55
N GLY A 138 -3.96 -5.89 -2.02
CA GLY A 138 -2.61 -5.92 -2.55
C GLY A 138 -2.61 -5.89 -4.07
N LEU A 139 -3.06 -7.00 -4.68
CA LEU A 139 -2.78 -7.32 -6.08
C LEU A 139 -3.49 -6.40 -7.07
N LEU A 140 -4.79 -6.15 -6.86
CA LEU A 140 -5.64 -5.26 -7.67
C LEU A 140 -5.73 -3.85 -7.09
N ASN A 141 -4.84 -3.50 -6.16
CA ASN A 141 -4.74 -2.14 -5.68
C ASN A 141 -4.43 -1.21 -6.85
N ARG A 142 -5.34 -0.28 -7.15
CA ARG A 142 -5.23 0.64 -8.30
C ARG A 142 -3.87 1.32 -8.43
N SER A 143 -3.26 1.72 -7.31
CA SER A 143 -1.95 2.39 -7.31
C SER A 143 -0.76 1.47 -7.60
N VAL A 144 -0.93 0.16 -7.41
CA VAL A 144 0.08 -0.88 -7.69
C VAL A 144 -0.13 -1.43 -9.10
N PHE A 145 -1.36 -1.90 -9.37
CA PHE A 145 -1.77 -2.51 -10.63
C PHE A 145 -1.42 -1.66 -11.86
N ILE A 146 -1.77 -0.37 -11.84
CA ILE A 146 -1.60 0.49 -13.01
C ILE A 146 -0.13 0.62 -13.41
N SER A 147 0.80 0.77 -12.47
CA SER A 147 2.21 0.95 -12.82
C SER A 147 2.78 -0.27 -13.52
N TYR A 148 2.48 -1.48 -13.02
CA TYR A 148 3.04 -2.70 -13.59
C TYR A 148 2.37 -3.12 -14.90
N VAL A 149 1.06 -2.88 -15.05
CA VAL A 149 0.37 -3.10 -16.33
C VAL A 149 0.95 -2.20 -17.42
N LEU A 150 1.21 -0.93 -17.11
CA LEU A 150 1.83 -0.02 -18.08
C LEU A 150 3.25 -0.46 -18.45
N GLU A 151 4.03 -0.93 -17.48
CA GLU A 151 5.40 -1.42 -17.70
C GLU A 151 5.42 -2.70 -18.56
N ILE A 152 4.54 -3.65 -18.28
CA ILE A 152 4.38 -4.87 -19.09
C ILE A 152 3.89 -4.51 -20.50
N ALA A 153 2.88 -3.65 -20.62
CA ALA A 153 2.38 -3.21 -21.92
C ALA A 153 3.46 -2.53 -22.75
N PHE A 154 4.32 -1.71 -22.11
CA PHE A 154 5.48 -1.11 -22.75
C PHE A 154 6.47 -2.15 -23.29
N LEU A 155 6.83 -3.16 -22.49
CA LEU A 155 7.73 -4.23 -22.94
C LEU A 155 7.13 -5.07 -24.07
N LEU A 156 5.83 -5.38 -24.01
CA LEU A 156 5.12 -6.09 -25.07
C LEU A 156 5.08 -5.27 -26.37
N PHE A 157 4.84 -3.96 -26.26
CA PHE A 157 4.90 -3.05 -27.40
C PHE A 157 6.29 -3.04 -28.04
N MET A 158 7.34 -2.95 -27.22
CA MET A 158 8.73 -3.03 -27.70
C MET A 158 9.03 -4.38 -28.35
N ALA A 159 8.50 -5.49 -27.82
CA ALA A 159 8.66 -6.83 -28.40
C ALA A 159 8.04 -6.93 -29.81
N ALA A 160 6.86 -6.31 -30.01
CA ALA A 160 6.14 -6.29 -31.28
C ALA A 160 6.84 -5.42 -32.34
N ILE A 161 7.48 -4.33 -31.92
CA ILE A 161 8.15 -3.38 -32.81
C ILE A 161 9.60 -3.80 -33.12
N ALA A 162 10.27 -4.49 -32.20
CA ALA A 162 11.63 -4.99 -32.38
C ALA A 162 11.92 -5.62 -33.77
N PRO A 163 11.10 -6.54 -34.31
CA PRO A 163 11.35 -7.16 -35.62
C PRO A 163 11.11 -6.20 -36.80
N ILE A 164 10.41 -5.08 -36.59
CA ILE A 164 10.20 -4.05 -37.62
C ILE A 164 11.42 -3.11 -37.67
N ILE A 165 11.96 -2.74 -36.51
CA ILE A 165 13.10 -1.81 -36.41
C ILE A 165 14.42 -2.48 -36.77
N TRP A 166 14.62 -3.74 -36.37
CA TRP A 166 15.89 -4.47 -36.54
C TRP A 166 15.87 -5.52 -37.65
N LYS A 167 14.95 -5.37 -38.59
CA LYS A 167 14.99 -6.06 -39.87
C LYS A 167 16.15 -5.59 -40.75
#